data_AF-A0A965XMF0-F1
#
_entry.id   AF-A0A965XMF0-F1
#
_cell.length_a   1.000
_cell.length_b   1.000
_cell.length_c   1.000
_cell.angle_alpha   90.00
_cell.angle_beta   90.00
_cell.angle_gamma   90.00
#
_symmetry.space_group_name_H-M   'P 1'
#
loop_
_entity.id
_entity.type
_entity.pdbx_description
1 polymer ?
#
loop_
_entity_poly.entity_id
_entity_poly.type
_entity_poly.pdbx_seq_one_letter_code
_entity_poly.pdbx_strand_id
1 'polypeptide(L)'
;MRVPDWEEYLKQVLSHVKFKYDHNSIYFELREHMEDRYENFLLEGMEEEQAAKAVLTCMGDADEIGKELNKAHAPLLGWIWRILKDVLAVLIIINILPVFIVLISGVISVFDIYRVKDDSPLVYTINVDYKEKVYDTTYMIDKIMYYEDNTLEIRYATWTNPFSDSIKWNQSLAYQVYVDEVEVSRGGGGWKGAGYYSRGQSYQDDVPFDATKVAFYLARNHEISIDLTKGRVMANES
;
A
#
# COMPACT_ATOMS: atom_id res chain seq x y z
N MET A 1 -15.82 -49.02 0.21
CA MET A 1 -14.98 -50.04 -0.46
C MET A 1 -14.19 -49.32 -1.53
N ARG A 2 -12.85 -49.28 -1.46
CA ARG A 2 -12.04 -48.55 -2.44
C ARG A 2 -11.78 -49.49 -3.61
N VAL A 3 -12.54 -49.35 -4.70
CA VAL A 3 -12.36 -50.15 -5.91
C VAL A 3 -11.01 -49.75 -6.52
N PRO A 4 -9.98 -50.62 -6.50
CA PRO A 4 -8.60 -50.23 -6.85
C PRO A 4 -8.38 -49.95 -8.33
N ASP A 5 -9.38 -50.17 -9.17
CA ASP A 5 -9.25 -50.19 -10.63
C ASP A 5 -9.67 -48.85 -11.29
N TRP A 6 -10.64 -48.15 -10.70
CA TRP A 6 -11.14 -46.88 -11.25
C TRP A 6 -10.17 -45.71 -11.02
N GLU A 7 -9.54 -45.64 -9.86
CA GLU A 7 -8.56 -44.58 -9.58
C GLU A 7 -7.31 -44.73 -10.44
N GLU A 8 -6.88 -45.97 -10.72
CA GLU A 8 -5.75 -46.20 -11.62
C GLU A 8 -6.13 -45.88 -13.08
N TYR A 9 -7.35 -46.23 -13.50
CA TYR A 9 -7.90 -45.82 -14.79
C TYR A 9 -7.90 -44.29 -14.97
N LEU A 10 -8.50 -43.56 -14.01
CA LEU A 10 -8.57 -42.10 -14.04
C LEU A 10 -7.17 -41.47 -14.05
N LYS A 11 -6.25 -42.01 -13.25
CA LYS A 11 -4.85 -41.56 -13.22
C LYS A 11 -4.15 -41.81 -14.56
N GLN A 12 -4.40 -42.95 -15.21
CA GLN A 12 -3.86 -43.26 -16.53
C GLN A 12 -4.41 -42.31 -17.59
N VAL A 13 -5.72 -42.04 -17.61
CA VAL A 13 -6.34 -41.04 -18.50
C VAL A 13 -5.70 -39.67 -18.31
N LEU A 14 -5.62 -39.18 -17.07
CA LEU A 14 -5.07 -37.86 -16.74
C LEU A 14 -3.57 -37.74 -17.05
N SER A 15 -2.83 -38.86 -17.08
CA SER A 15 -1.40 -38.87 -17.42
C SER A 15 -1.12 -38.39 -18.85
N HIS A 16 -2.09 -38.54 -19.76
CA HIS A 16 -2.00 -38.05 -21.14
C HIS A 16 -2.40 -36.59 -21.30
N VAL A 17 -3.18 -36.04 -20.36
CA VAL A 17 -3.65 -34.64 -20.39
C VAL A 17 -2.55 -33.70 -19.90
N LYS A 18 -1.95 -32.93 -20.81
CA LYS A 18 -0.82 -32.04 -20.51
C LYS A 18 -1.23 -30.78 -19.76
N PHE A 19 -2.47 -30.33 -19.92
CA PHE A 19 -2.96 -29.12 -19.24
C PHE A 19 -3.50 -29.47 -17.86
N LYS A 20 -2.63 -29.38 -16.85
CA LYS A 20 -2.92 -29.81 -15.47
C LYS A 20 -4.05 -29.03 -14.78
N TYR A 21 -4.37 -27.82 -15.23
CA TYR A 21 -5.45 -27.03 -14.63
C TYR A 21 -6.83 -27.64 -14.86
N ASP A 22 -6.99 -28.44 -15.91
CA ASP A 22 -8.26 -29.11 -16.22
C ASP A 22 -8.35 -30.50 -15.58
N HIS A 23 -7.27 -31.01 -14.96
CA HIS A 23 -7.23 -32.35 -14.36
C HIS A 23 -8.35 -32.58 -13.37
N ASN A 24 -8.62 -31.60 -12.49
CA ASN A 24 -9.71 -31.75 -11.52
C ASN A 24 -11.06 -31.83 -12.21
N SER A 25 -11.32 -30.97 -13.20
CA SER A 25 -12.60 -30.98 -13.93
C SER A 25 -12.81 -32.31 -14.64
N ILE A 26 -11.79 -32.77 -15.38
CA ILE A 26 -11.81 -34.04 -16.11
C ILE A 26 -11.99 -35.23 -15.14
N TYR A 27 -11.28 -35.21 -14.01
CA TYR A 27 -11.40 -36.25 -12.99
C TYR A 27 -12.82 -36.37 -12.47
N PHE A 28 -13.44 -35.26 -12.09
CA PHE A 28 -14.80 -35.27 -11.55
C PHE A 28 -15.83 -35.71 -12.59
N GLU A 29 -15.74 -35.19 -13.82
CA GLU A 29 -16.64 -35.56 -14.91
C GLU A 29 -16.57 -37.06 -15.24
N LEU A 30 -15.37 -37.62 -15.39
CA LEU A 30 -15.20 -39.04 -15.67
C LEU A 30 -15.64 -39.91 -14.50
N ARG A 31 -15.35 -39.49 -13.26
CA ARG A 31 -15.76 -40.22 -12.06
C ARG A 31 -17.28 -40.25 -11.91
N GLU A 32 -17.94 -39.12 -12.08
CA GLU A 32 -19.41 -39.03 -12.03
C GLU A 32 -20.05 -39.94 -13.09
N HIS A 33 -19.53 -39.91 -14.32
CA HIS A 33 -20.00 -40.80 -15.38
C HIS A 33 -19.75 -42.29 -15.10
N MET A 34 -18.66 -42.64 -14.40
CA MET A 34 -18.40 -44.00 -13.94
C MET A 34 -19.36 -44.44 -12.83
N GLU A 35 -19.65 -43.54 -11.88
CA GLU A 35 -20.61 -43.76 -10.79
C GLU A 35 -22.03 -43.95 -11.35
N ASP A 36 -22.47 -43.12 -12.30
CA ASP A 36 -23.76 -43.26 -12.98
C ASP A 36 -23.90 -44.61 -13.71
N ARG A 37 -22.86 -45.05 -14.42
CA ARG A 37 -22.89 -46.35 -15.11
C ARG A 37 -22.92 -47.52 -14.13
N TYR A 38 -22.20 -47.41 -13.02
CA TYR A 38 -22.21 -48.41 -11.97
C TYR A 38 -23.60 -48.59 -11.37
N GLU A 39 -24.26 -47.50 -11.02
CA GLU A 39 -25.63 -47.53 -10.48
C GLU A 39 -26.61 -48.17 -11.47
N ASN A 40 -26.49 -47.84 -12.76
CA ASN A 40 -27.32 -48.47 -13.80
C ASN A 40 -27.12 -50.00 -13.87
N PHE A 41 -25.88 -50.50 -13.83
CA PHE A 41 -25.62 -51.94 -13.84
C PHE A 41 -26.15 -52.66 -12.59
N LEU A 42 -26.11 -52.01 -11.42
CA LEU A 42 -26.73 -52.56 -10.21
C LEU A 42 -28.25 -52.64 -10.35
N LEU A 43 -28.90 -51.62 -10.93
CA LEU A 43 -30.33 -51.62 -11.20
C LEU A 43 -30.75 -52.71 -12.21
N GLU A 44 -29.86 -53.05 -13.14
CA GLU A 44 -30.04 -54.17 -14.08
C GLU A 44 -29.83 -55.55 -13.43
N GLY A 45 -29.51 -55.60 -12.13
CA GLY A 45 -29.37 -56.82 -11.34
C GLY A 45 -27.98 -57.44 -11.38
N MET A 46 -26.95 -56.70 -11.83
CA MET A 46 -25.56 -57.14 -11.83
C MET A 46 -24.96 -57.05 -10.42
N GLU A 47 -24.13 -58.02 -10.02
CA GLU A 47 -23.44 -57.94 -8.73
C GLU A 47 -22.36 -56.85 -8.71
N GLU A 48 -22.08 -56.27 -7.54
CA GLU A 48 -21.16 -55.13 -7.37
C GLU A 48 -19.79 -55.31 -8.05
N GLU A 49 -19.15 -56.48 -7.89
CA GLU A 49 -17.84 -56.72 -8.50
C GLU A 49 -17.91 -56.79 -10.03
N GLN A 50 -19.00 -57.35 -10.57
CA GLN A 50 -19.22 -57.45 -12.00
C GLN A 50 -19.57 -56.08 -12.60
N ALA A 51 -20.42 -55.30 -11.90
CA ALA A 51 -20.75 -53.93 -12.28
C ALA A 51 -19.51 -53.04 -12.32
N ALA A 52 -18.61 -53.14 -11.32
CA ALA A 52 -17.38 -52.35 -11.28
C ALA A 52 -16.44 -52.62 -12.47
N LYS A 53 -16.32 -53.89 -12.91
CA LYS A 53 -15.55 -54.30 -14.10
C LYS A 53 -16.26 -53.92 -15.41
N ALA A 54 -17.60 -53.99 -15.43
CA ALA A 54 -18.41 -53.60 -16.57
C ALA A 54 -18.28 -52.10 -16.86
N VAL A 55 -18.18 -51.25 -15.83
CA VAL A 55 -17.92 -49.80 -15.99
C VAL A 55 -16.62 -49.55 -16.75
N LEU A 56 -15.51 -50.18 -16.38
CA LEU A 56 -14.23 -50.00 -17.07
C LEU A 56 -14.28 -50.49 -18.52
N THR A 57 -14.90 -51.64 -18.73
CA THR A 57 -15.13 -52.17 -20.09
C THR A 57 -15.94 -51.18 -20.93
N CYS A 58 -16.90 -50.51 -20.30
CA CYS A 58 -17.76 -49.54 -20.95
C CYS A 58 -17.09 -48.18 -21.20
N MET A 59 -16.19 -47.76 -20.31
CA MET A 59 -15.37 -46.56 -20.48
C MET A 59 -14.34 -46.75 -21.60
N GLY A 60 -13.88 -47.97 -21.85
CA GLY A 60 -12.95 -48.28 -22.93
C GLY A 60 -11.49 -48.01 -22.56
N ASP A 61 -10.63 -47.81 -23.57
CA ASP A 61 -9.19 -47.69 -23.36
C ASP A 61 -8.77 -46.34 -22.75
N ALA A 62 -8.07 -46.38 -21.61
CA ALA A 62 -7.63 -45.19 -20.88
C ALA A 62 -6.65 -44.32 -21.68
N ASP A 63 -5.77 -44.94 -22.48
CA ASP A 63 -4.77 -44.21 -23.25
C ASP A 63 -5.40 -43.48 -24.44
N GLU A 64 -6.39 -44.08 -25.08
CA GLU A 64 -7.16 -43.47 -26.17
C GLU A 64 -7.96 -42.26 -25.66
N ILE A 65 -8.74 -42.44 -24.59
CA ILE A 65 -9.52 -41.35 -23.98
C ILE A 65 -8.60 -40.22 -23.50
N GLY A 66 -7.50 -40.54 -22.83
CA GLY A 66 -6.54 -39.54 -22.37
C GLY A 66 -5.93 -38.72 -23.51
N LYS A 67 -5.63 -39.35 -24.66
CA LYS A 67 -5.10 -38.64 -25.85
C LYS A 67 -6.14 -37.73 -26.49
N GLU A 68 -7.39 -38.17 -26.60
CA GLU A 68 -8.48 -37.35 -27.16
C GLU A 68 -8.82 -36.17 -26.25
N LEU A 69 -8.89 -36.38 -24.94
CA LEU A 69 -9.03 -35.31 -23.96
C LEU A 69 -7.87 -34.31 -24.06
N ASN A 70 -6.63 -34.79 -24.16
CA ASN A 70 -5.49 -33.89 -24.33
C ASN A 70 -5.57 -33.04 -25.63
N LYS A 71 -6.21 -33.53 -26.70
CA LYS A 71 -6.44 -32.73 -27.91
C LYS A 71 -7.57 -31.72 -27.69
N ALA A 72 -8.70 -32.16 -27.12
CA ALA A 72 -9.87 -31.32 -26.85
C ALA A 72 -9.54 -30.14 -25.92
N HIS A 73 -8.70 -30.39 -24.90
CA HIS A 73 -8.28 -29.39 -23.92
C HIS A 73 -7.12 -28.49 -24.39
N ALA A 74 -6.70 -28.60 -25.66
CA ALA A 74 -5.78 -27.68 -26.36
C ALA A 74 -4.68 -27.05 -25.46
N PRO A 75 -3.73 -27.84 -24.93
CA PRO A 75 -2.90 -27.46 -23.79
C PRO A 75 -2.10 -26.17 -24.01
N LEU A 76 -1.64 -25.93 -25.23
CA LEU A 76 -0.89 -24.72 -25.56
C LEU A 76 -1.75 -23.46 -25.42
N LEU A 77 -3.01 -23.49 -25.88
CA LEU A 77 -3.92 -22.35 -25.77
C LEU A 77 -4.28 -22.06 -24.31
N GLY A 78 -4.50 -23.10 -23.51
CA GLY A 78 -4.74 -22.97 -22.07
C GLY A 78 -3.57 -22.29 -21.34
N TRP A 79 -2.34 -22.71 -21.62
CA TRP A 79 -1.15 -22.07 -21.04
C TRP A 79 -0.94 -20.63 -21.53
N ILE A 80 -1.13 -20.36 -22.83
CA ILE A 80 -1.02 -19.00 -23.39
C ILE A 80 -2.05 -18.07 -22.74
N TRP A 81 -3.31 -18.48 -22.66
CA TRP A 81 -4.37 -17.69 -22.03
C TRP A 81 -4.06 -17.42 -20.56
N ARG A 82 -3.51 -18.41 -19.85
CA ARG A 82 -3.12 -18.24 -18.45
C ARG A 82 -1.99 -17.21 -18.29
N ILE A 83 -0.94 -17.33 -19.07
CA ILE A 83 0.17 -16.37 -19.07
C ILE A 83 -0.34 -14.96 -19.37
N LEU A 84 -1.20 -14.81 -20.38
CA LEU A 84 -1.81 -13.52 -20.73
C LEU A 84 -2.60 -12.93 -19.56
N LYS A 85 -3.42 -13.75 -18.89
CA LYS A 85 -4.19 -13.34 -17.71
C LYS A 85 -3.29 -12.89 -16.56
N ASP A 86 -2.24 -13.67 -16.28
CA ASP A 86 -1.31 -13.37 -15.20
C ASP A 86 -0.48 -12.11 -15.51
N VAL A 87 -0.03 -11.93 -16.76
CA VAL A 87 0.64 -10.70 -17.22
C VAL A 87 -0.30 -9.49 -17.12
N LEU A 88 -1.55 -9.61 -17.54
CA LEU A 88 -2.54 -8.53 -17.42
C LEU A 88 -2.75 -8.14 -15.95
N ALA A 89 -2.88 -9.12 -15.05
CA ALA A 89 -3.02 -8.86 -13.62
C ALA A 89 -1.80 -8.11 -13.06
N VAL A 90 -0.58 -8.51 -13.44
CA VAL A 90 0.65 -7.82 -13.05
C VAL A 90 0.69 -6.38 -13.59
N LEU A 91 0.32 -6.17 -14.85
CA LEU A 91 0.26 -4.82 -15.44
C LEU A 91 -0.75 -3.93 -14.72
N ILE A 92 -1.92 -4.45 -14.38
CA ILE A 92 -2.93 -3.72 -13.61
C ILE A 92 -2.36 -3.33 -12.23
N ILE A 93 -1.73 -4.27 -11.52
CA ILE A 93 -1.14 -4.00 -10.20
C ILE A 93 -0.06 -2.93 -10.30
N ILE A 94 0.86 -3.02 -11.27
CA ILE A 94 1.96 -2.06 -11.44
C ILE A 94 1.41 -0.64 -11.69
N ASN A 95 0.30 -0.50 -12.42
CA ASN A 95 -0.28 0.82 -12.73
C ASN A 95 -1.18 1.36 -11.62
N ILE A 96 -1.96 0.51 -10.95
CA ILE A 96 -2.92 0.93 -9.93
C ILE A 96 -2.25 1.13 -8.56
N LEU A 97 -1.26 0.29 -8.22
CA LEU A 97 -0.63 0.32 -6.90
C LEU A 97 -0.01 1.69 -6.56
N PRO A 98 0.72 2.39 -7.46
CA PRO A 98 1.25 3.72 -7.16
C PRO A 98 0.14 4.75 -6.89
N VAL A 99 -0.95 4.71 -7.68
CA VAL A 99 -2.11 5.58 -7.48
C VAL A 99 -2.73 5.35 -6.10
N PHE A 100 -2.89 4.08 -5.73
CA PHE A 100 -3.42 3.69 -4.44
C PHE A 100 -2.54 4.17 -3.28
N ILE A 101 -1.21 4.07 -3.41
CA ILE A 101 -0.25 4.60 -2.41
C ILE A 101 -0.38 6.12 -2.25
N VAL A 102 -0.49 6.87 -3.35
CA VAL A 102 -0.68 8.33 -3.30
C VAL A 102 -1.98 8.68 -2.59
N LEU A 103 -3.09 8.00 -2.92
CA LEU A 103 -4.39 8.22 -2.29
C LEU A 103 -4.37 7.91 -0.79
N ILE A 104 -3.80 6.77 -0.39
CA ILE A 104 -3.65 6.40 1.03
C ILE A 104 -2.81 7.43 1.77
N SER A 105 -1.69 7.87 1.18
CA SER A 105 -0.84 8.91 1.79
C SER A 105 -1.62 10.20 2.03
N GLY A 106 -2.46 10.60 1.07
CA GLY A 106 -3.37 11.74 1.24
C GLY A 106 -4.33 11.54 2.40
N VAL A 107 -4.97 10.37 2.52
CA VAL A 107 -5.89 10.07 3.63
C VAL A 107 -5.18 10.08 4.98
N ILE A 108 -4.02 9.44 5.10
CA ILE A 108 -3.22 9.42 6.34
C ILE A 108 -2.87 10.85 6.76
N SER A 109 -2.49 11.71 5.81
CA SER A 109 -2.10 13.09 6.10
C SER A 109 -3.23 13.96 6.68
N VAL A 110 -4.50 13.58 6.46
CA VAL A 110 -5.64 14.25 7.11
C VAL A 110 -5.62 14.02 8.61
N PHE A 111 -5.18 12.83 9.04
CA PHE A 111 -5.06 12.45 10.44
C PHE A 111 -3.78 12.94 11.12
N ASP A 112 -2.85 13.56 10.39
CA ASP A 112 -1.72 14.25 11.01
C ASP A 112 -2.24 15.47 11.78
N ILE A 113 -2.39 15.36 13.10
CA ILE A 113 -2.84 16.45 13.96
C ILE A 113 -1.63 17.02 14.70
N TYR A 114 -1.56 18.34 14.86
CA TYR A 114 -0.56 18.97 15.71
C TYR A 114 -0.70 18.47 17.15
N ARG A 115 0.41 18.07 17.78
CA ARG A 115 0.37 17.69 19.19
C ARG A 115 0.14 18.93 20.03
N VAL A 116 -0.73 18.85 21.01
CA VAL A 116 -0.92 19.96 21.95
C VAL A 116 0.19 19.88 22.99
N LYS A 117 0.89 20.98 23.22
CA LYS A 117 1.85 21.15 24.31
C LYS A 117 1.09 21.73 25.50
N ASP A 118 0.91 20.93 26.55
CA ASP A 118 0.09 21.25 27.74
C ASP A 118 0.94 21.36 29.03
N ASP A 119 2.26 21.18 28.93
CA ASP A 119 3.20 21.19 30.06
C ASP A 119 3.61 22.61 30.50
N SER A 120 3.42 23.61 29.63
CA SER A 120 3.77 25.00 29.89
C SER A 120 2.72 25.95 29.30
N PRO A 121 2.36 27.06 29.99
CA PRO A 121 1.41 28.04 29.46
C PRO A 121 1.93 28.74 28.19
N LEU A 122 1.02 29.03 27.28
CA LEU A 122 1.28 29.81 26.07
C LEU A 122 1.45 31.29 26.43
N VAL A 123 2.47 31.96 25.90
CA VAL A 123 2.71 33.39 26.09
C VAL A 123 2.17 34.19 24.91
N TYR A 124 2.58 33.82 23.68
CA TYR A 124 2.10 34.46 22.47
C TYR A 124 2.02 33.49 21.29
N THR A 125 1.17 33.85 20.31
CA THR A 125 1.10 33.21 19.00
C THR A 125 1.32 34.24 17.90
N ILE A 126 2.02 33.83 16.83
CA ILE A 126 2.13 34.57 15.59
C ILE A 126 1.50 33.70 14.50
N ASN A 127 0.42 34.19 13.89
CA ASN A 127 -0.13 33.58 12.68
C ASN A 127 0.72 34.05 11.50
N VAL A 128 1.35 33.10 10.82
CA VAL A 128 2.30 33.39 9.76
C VAL A 128 1.61 33.33 8.38
N ASP A 129 0.75 32.34 8.17
CA ASP A 129 0.00 32.10 6.93
C ASP A 129 0.87 32.16 5.66
N TYR A 130 2.13 31.73 5.77
CA TYR A 130 3.10 31.80 4.69
C TYR A 130 3.04 30.54 3.82
N LYS A 131 3.10 30.74 2.50
CA LYS A 131 3.08 29.64 1.53
C LYS A 131 3.97 29.95 0.33
N GLU A 132 4.97 29.12 0.08
CA GLU A 132 5.81 29.22 -1.12
C GLU A 132 6.14 27.85 -1.70
N LYS A 133 6.18 27.78 -3.03
CA LYS A 133 6.63 26.58 -3.75
C LYS A 133 8.10 26.71 -4.10
N VAL A 134 8.91 25.81 -3.55
CA VAL A 134 10.35 25.71 -3.82
C VAL A 134 10.60 24.36 -4.51
N TYR A 135 10.99 24.40 -5.78
CA TYR A 135 11.10 23.23 -6.65
C TYR A 135 9.77 22.45 -6.78
N ASP A 136 9.74 21.22 -6.28
CA ASP A 136 8.61 20.29 -6.29
C ASP A 136 7.81 20.27 -4.97
N THR A 137 8.30 20.99 -3.95
CA THR A 137 7.69 21.04 -2.62
C THR A 137 7.16 22.43 -2.31
N THR A 138 5.88 22.50 -1.95
CA THR A 138 5.25 23.67 -1.35
C THR A 138 5.43 23.61 0.17
N TYR A 139 6.03 24.65 0.74
CA TYR A 139 6.18 24.85 2.17
C TYR A 139 5.07 25.79 2.66
N MET A 140 4.43 25.42 3.76
CA MET A 140 3.38 26.19 4.42
C MET A 140 3.78 26.35 5.88
N ILE A 141 3.98 27.58 6.34
CA ILE A 141 4.27 27.87 7.75
C ILE A 141 3.01 28.47 8.33
N ASP A 142 2.35 27.73 9.21
CA ASP A 142 1.03 28.07 9.72
C ASP A 142 1.17 29.05 10.89
N LYS A 143 1.89 28.62 11.94
CA LYS A 143 1.96 29.33 13.22
C LYS A 143 3.29 29.16 13.92
N ILE A 144 3.66 30.20 14.66
CA ILE A 144 4.74 30.18 15.65
C ILE A 144 4.11 30.46 17.01
N MET A 145 4.49 29.71 18.03
CA MET A 145 4.00 29.85 19.39
C MET A 145 5.17 29.86 20.35
N TYR A 146 5.05 30.65 21.40
CA TYR A 146 6.08 30.77 22.43
C TYR A 146 5.46 30.50 23.80
N TYR A 147 6.16 29.71 24.61
CA TYR A 147 5.70 29.22 25.90
C TYR A 147 6.52 29.81 27.06
N GLU A 148 5.96 29.79 28.28
CA GLU A 148 6.61 30.35 29.47
C GLU A 148 7.91 29.64 29.85
N ASP A 149 8.07 28.38 29.44
CA ASP A 149 9.31 27.60 29.62
C ASP A 149 10.41 27.94 28.59
N ASN A 150 10.24 29.03 27.83
CA ASN A 150 11.12 29.46 26.76
C ASN A 150 11.20 28.48 25.56
N THR A 151 10.18 27.65 25.38
CA THR A 151 10.04 26.84 24.17
C THR A 151 9.41 27.65 23.05
N LEU A 152 10.03 27.62 21.86
CA LEU A 152 9.44 28.08 20.62
C LEU A 152 8.92 26.88 19.82
N GLU A 153 7.62 26.83 19.57
CA GLU A 153 6.98 25.83 18.71
C GLU A 153 6.68 26.42 17.33
N ILE A 154 6.99 25.65 16.29
CA ILE A 154 6.70 25.97 14.90
C ILE A 154 5.82 24.87 14.32
N ARG A 155 4.68 25.29 13.78
CA ARG A 155 3.73 24.44 13.05
C ARG A 155 3.80 24.74 11.56
N TYR A 156 4.03 23.70 10.78
CA TYR A 156 4.17 23.82 9.33
C TYR A 156 3.57 22.60 8.63
N ALA A 157 3.33 22.73 7.33
CA ALA A 157 2.98 21.64 6.46
C ALA A 157 3.82 21.69 5.18
N THR A 158 4.05 20.54 4.57
CA THR A 158 4.68 20.45 3.25
C THR A 158 3.79 19.67 2.30
N TRP A 159 3.73 20.11 1.05
CA TRP A 159 3.12 19.36 -0.05
C TRP A 159 4.13 19.14 -1.16
N THR A 160 4.53 17.89 -1.41
CA THR A 160 5.46 17.53 -2.48
C THR A 160 4.71 16.85 -3.61
N ASN A 161 4.98 17.26 -4.85
CA ASN A 161 4.34 16.68 -6.03
C ASN A 161 4.67 15.18 -6.15
N PRO A 162 3.67 14.27 -6.07
CA PRO A 162 3.93 12.83 -6.11
C PRO A 162 4.50 12.34 -7.44
N PHE A 163 4.28 13.10 -8.52
CA PHE A 163 4.69 12.80 -9.89
C PHE A 163 5.98 13.52 -10.31
N SER A 164 6.71 14.12 -9.38
CA SER A 164 8.00 14.75 -9.68
C SER A 164 9.14 13.72 -9.64
N ASP A 165 10.10 13.87 -10.55
CA ASP A 165 11.32 13.04 -10.65
C ASP A 165 12.44 13.49 -9.70
N SER A 166 12.20 14.51 -8.89
CA SER A 166 13.12 15.07 -7.91
C SER A 166 13.30 14.16 -6.68
N ILE A 167 14.46 14.31 -6.03
CA ILE A 167 14.75 13.65 -4.75
C ILE A 167 13.74 14.14 -3.72
N LYS A 168 12.90 13.24 -3.23
CA LYS A 168 11.87 13.52 -2.21
C LYS A 168 12.54 13.64 -0.84
N TRP A 169 12.68 14.86 -0.34
CA TRP A 169 13.27 15.12 0.98
C TRP A 169 12.20 15.01 2.07
N ASN A 170 12.24 13.92 2.85
CA ASN A 170 11.39 13.75 4.02
C ASN A 170 12.09 14.21 5.31
N GLN A 171 12.69 15.39 5.30
CA GLN A 171 13.28 15.99 6.50
C GLN A 171 12.31 16.98 7.12
N SER A 172 12.42 17.14 8.44
CA SER A 172 11.79 18.24 9.17
C SER A 172 12.29 19.58 8.64
N LEU A 173 11.46 20.61 8.76
CA LEU A 173 11.81 21.97 8.39
C LEU A 173 13.01 22.46 9.21
N ALA A 174 14.08 22.88 8.53
CA ALA A 174 15.25 23.46 9.18
C ALA A 174 15.03 24.96 9.40
N TYR A 175 15.38 25.45 10.60
CA TYR A 175 15.33 26.86 10.95
C TYR A 175 16.36 27.20 12.02
N GLN A 176 16.62 28.49 12.17
CA GLN A 176 17.49 29.07 13.20
C GLN A 176 16.82 30.30 13.80
N VAL A 177 17.02 30.51 15.10
CA VAL A 177 16.47 31.66 15.84
C VAL A 177 17.58 32.62 16.20
N TYR A 178 17.28 33.91 16.07
CA TYR A 178 18.25 34.99 16.29
C TYR A 178 17.71 36.02 17.27
N VAL A 179 18.63 36.57 18.07
CA VAL A 179 18.46 37.84 18.77
C VAL A 179 19.33 38.85 18.03
N ASP A 180 18.71 39.89 17.48
CA ASP A 180 19.31 40.80 16.50
C ASP A 180 19.97 40.03 15.33
N GLU A 181 21.31 39.95 15.31
CA GLU A 181 22.10 39.23 14.30
C GLU A 181 22.82 38.00 14.85
N VAL A 182 22.65 37.67 16.13
CA VAL A 182 23.31 36.55 16.79
C VAL A 182 22.38 35.35 16.84
N GLU A 183 22.82 34.21 16.30
CA GLU A 183 22.12 32.93 16.44
C GLU A 183 22.17 32.46 17.90
N VAL A 184 21.02 32.21 18.51
CA VAL A 184 20.89 31.91 19.95
C VAL A 184 20.43 30.48 20.23
N SER A 185 20.32 29.65 19.19
CA SER A 185 19.51 28.44 19.25
C SER A 185 20.37 27.17 19.36
N ARG A 186 20.18 26.34 20.40
CA ARG A 186 20.87 25.05 20.50
C ARG A 186 20.02 24.00 21.24
N GLY A 187 19.55 23.00 20.50
CA GLY A 187 18.67 21.96 21.02
C GLY A 187 17.23 22.15 20.55
N GLY A 188 16.54 21.02 20.35
CA GLY A 188 15.19 20.99 19.81
C GLY A 188 14.85 19.63 19.21
N GLY A 189 13.56 19.36 19.08
CA GLY A 189 13.02 18.12 18.56
C GLY A 189 11.80 18.40 17.71
N GLY A 190 11.43 17.44 16.88
CA GLY A 190 10.26 17.63 16.04
C GLY A 190 9.91 16.36 15.31
N TRP A 191 8.73 16.38 14.69
CA TRP A 191 8.27 15.32 13.84
C TRP A 191 7.62 15.91 12.60
N LYS A 192 7.61 15.11 11.54
CA LYS A 192 6.91 15.42 10.29
C LYS A 192 6.34 14.12 9.75
N GLY A 193 5.09 14.15 9.30
CA GLY A 193 4.48 13.03 8.59
C GLY A 193 5.28 12.67 7.32
N ALA A 194 5.25 11.40 6.91
CA ALA A 194 6.00 10.93 5.73
C ALA A 194 5.21 11.04 4.40
N GLY A 195 4.06 11.71 4.42
CA GLY A 195 3.16 11.81 3.27
C GLY A 195 3.57 12.86 2.23
N TYR A 196 2.90 12.81 1.07
CA TYR A 196 3.05 13.84 0.05
C TYR A 196 2.56 15.19 0.54
N TYR A 197 1.38 15.21 1.16
CA TYR A 197 1.03 16.23 2.14
C TYR A 197 1.42 15.69 3.51
N SER A 198 2.03 16.52 4.34
CA SER A 198 2.40 16.13 5.70
C SER A 198 2.43 17.36 6.58
N ARG A 199 1.88 17.25 7.80
CA ARG A 199 2.11 18.25 8.83
C ARG A 199 3.39 17.93 9.58
N GLY A 200 4.03 18.98 10.06
CA GLY A 200 5.23 18.90 10.86
C GLY A 200 5.19 19.92 11.98
N GLN A 201 5.85 19.54 13.07
CA GLN A 201 5.89 20.30 14.30
C GLN A 201 7.30 20.25 14.83
N SER A 202 7.87 21.40 15.14
CA SER A 202 9.20 21.51 15.71
C SER A 202 9.17 22.34 16.97
N TYR A 203 10.02 21.97 17.91
CA TYR A 203 10.21 22.61 19.19
C TYR A 203 11.66 23.00 19.31
N GLN A 204 11.89 24.20 19.78
CA GLN A 204 13.21 24.67 20.14
C GLN A 204 13.16 25.20 21.56
N ASP A 205 13.98 24.61 22.41
CA ASP A 205 14.07 24.97 23.81
C ASP A 205 15.07 26.13 23.99
N ASP A 206 15.03 26.76 25.17
CA ASP A 206 15.95 27.83 25.58
C ASP A 206 15.98 29.05 24.64
N VAL A 207 14.85 29.37 23.99
CA VAL A 207 14.74 30.55 23.13
C VAL A 207 14.50 31.81 23.98
N PRO A 208 15.37 32.84 23.90
CA PRO A 208 15.14 34.10 24.61
C PRO A 208 13.85 34.81 24.17
N PHE A 209 13.12 35.43 25.10
CA PHE A 209 11.87 36.14 24.80
C PHE A 209 12.05 37.35 23.87
N ASP A 210 13.24 37.96 23.89
CA ASP A 210 13.68 39.05 23.05
C ASP A 210 14.21 38.58 21.68
N ALA A 211 14.05 37.30 21.33
CA ALA A 211 14.32 36.79 19.99
C ALA A 211 13.58 37.63 18.94
N THR A 212 14.35 38.09 17.94
CA THR A 212 13.92 39.08 16.96
C THR A 212 13.42 38.43 15.68
N LYS A 213 14.02 37.31 15.27
CA LYS A 213 13.66 36.63 14.03
C LYS A 213 13.89 35.11 14.07
N VAL A 214 13.14 34.41 13.23
CA VAL A 214 13.40 33.02 12.84
C VAL A 214 13.70 32.98 11.35
N ALA A 215 14.82 32.37 10.97
CA ALA A 215 15.16 32.10 9.57
C ALA A 215 14.87 30.64 9.25
N PHE A 216 14.05 30.37 8.24
CA PHE A 216 13.76 29.04 7.72
C PHE A 216 14.55 28.78 6.47
N TYR A 217 15.15 27.59 6.38
CA TYR A 217 15.93 27.13 5.24
C TYR A 217 15.09 26.14 4.43
N LEU A 218 14.43 26.65 3.39
CA LEU A 218 13.62 25.89 2.46
C LEU A 218 14.56 25.29 1.39
N ALA A 219 14.80 23.98 1.45
CA ALA A 219 15.82 23.33 0.62
C ALA A 219 17.24 23.96 0.79
N ARG A 220 18.15 23.77 -0.16
CA ARG A 220 19.57 24.14 0.01
C ARG A 220 19.86 25.64 -0.05
N ASN A 221 19.09 26.40 -0.83
CA ASN A 221 19.47 27.77 -1.22
C ASN A 221 18.32 28.80 -1.08
N HIS A 222 17.21 28.44 -0.42
CA HIS A 222 16.09 29.38 -0.25
C HIS A 222 15.89 29.64 1.24
N GLU A 223 16.08 30.88 1.65
CA GLU A 223 15.96 31.32 3.04
C GLU A 223 14.83 32.33 3.15
N ILE A 224 14.03 32.19 4.20
CA ILE A 224 13.00 33.15 4.54
C ILE A 224 13.11 33.53 6.01
N SER A 225 12.88 34.79 6.35
CA SER A 225 12.96 35.25 7.73
C SER A 225 11.60 35.79 8.18
N ILE A 226 11.17 35.36 9.36
CA ILE A 226 9.96 35.86 10.02
C ILE A 226 10.37 36.68 11.23
N ASP A 227 9.88 37.91 11.29
CA ASP A 227 10.08 38.81 12.43
C ASP A 227 9.21 38.34 13.60
N LEU A 228 9.85 37.96 14.71
CA LEU A 228 9.18 37.48 15.90
C LEU A 228 8.59 38.62 16.74
N THR A 229 9.00 39.87 16.53
CA THR A 229 8.53 41.02 17.32
C THR A 229 7.20 41.57 16.79
N LYS A 230 6.82 41.20 15.57
CA LYS A 230 5.60 41.66 14.90
C LYS A 230 4.51 40.59 14.91
N GLY A 231 3.25 41.03 15.00
CA GLY A 231 2.10 40.12 14.89
C GLY A 231 1.92 39.15 16.07
N ARG A 232 2.56 39.42 17.22
CA ARG A 232 2.33 38.68 18.47
C ARG A 232 0.90 38.93 18.96
N VAL A 233 0.17 37.86 19.18
CA VAL A 233 -1.10 37.86 19.93
C VAL A 233 -0.83 37.22 21.28
N MET A 234 -0.93 37.99 22.36
CA MET A 234 -0.66 37.51 23.71
C MET A 234 -1.79 36.58 24.17
N ALA A 235 -1.45 35.46 24.81
CA ALA A 235 -2.44 34.46 25.24
C ALA A 235 -3.38 34.98 26.34
N ASN A 236 -2.94 36.00 27.10
CA ASN A 236 -3.73 36.60 28.18
C ASN A 236 -4.73 37.68 27.70
N GLU A 237 -4.81 37.92 26.39
CA GLU A 237 -5.70 38.93 25.77
C GLU A 237 -6.86 38.30 24.97
N SER A 238 -7.05 36.98 25.05
CA SER A 238 -8.13 36.22 24.38
C SER A 238 -9.13 35.61 25.34
#